data_AF-A0A0H5CR77-F1
#
_entry.id   AF-A0A0H5CR77-F1
#
_cell.length_a   1.000
_cell.length_b   1.000
_cell.length_c   1.000
_cell.angle_alpha   90.00
_cell.angle_beta   90.00
_cell.angle_gamma   90.00
#
_symmetry.space_group_name_H-M   'P 1'
#
loop_
_entity.id
_entity.type
_entity.pdbx_description
1 polymer ?
#
loop_
_entity_poly.entity_id
_entity_poly.type
_entity_poly.pdbx_seq_one_letter_code
_entity_poly.pdbx_strand_id
1 'polypeptide(L)'
;MEESGVEPGGGPERKRYAITDAGVTDVGVWLVTPEKPEIYLQSALYTKVILALMSGRSAGEVLDAQRNAHLRAMRELTVRKQQGDLADQLICDHALFHLEADLRWLELTTARLADLGKQVAS
;
A
#
# COMPACT_ATOMS: atom_id res chain seq x y z
N MET A 1 -4.61 -17.74 38.36
CA MET A 1 -4.83 -16.43 38.99
C MET A 1 -3.66 -16.21 39.91
N GLU A 2 -2.73 -15.34 39.56
CA GLU A 2 -1.67 -14.88 40.45
C GLU A 2 -1.46 -13.39 40.18
N GLU A 3 -1.67 -12.62 41.23
CA GLU A 3 -1.58 -11.17 41.31
C GLU A 3 -0.22 -10.82 41.94
N SER A 4 0.49 -9.82 41.44
CA SER A 4 1.57 -9.18 42.19
C SER A 4 1.85 -7.75 41.71
N GLY A 5 1.59 -6.81 42.63
CA GLY A 5 2.41 -5.61 42.87
C GLY A 5 2.00 -4.33 42.13
N VAL A 6 1.23 -3.48 42.82
CA VAL A 6 1.07 -2.05 42.48
C VAL A 6 2.07 -1.23 43.31
N GLU A 7 3.03 -0.58 42.65
CA GLU A 7 3.73 0.58 43.21
C GLU A 7 2.85 1.83 42.99
N PRO A 8 2.60 2.68 44.00
CA PRO A 8 1.71 3.83 43.84
C PRO A 8 2.50 5.05 43.30
N GLY A 9 2.36 5.31 42.00
CA GLY A 9 2.78 6.55 41.36
C GLY A 9 1.59 7.17 40.61
N GLY A 10 1.12 8.33 41.07
CA GLY A 10 -0.13 8.98 40.64
C GLY A 10 -0.18 9.44 39.18
N GLY A 11 -0.70 8.57 38.32
CA GLY A 11 -1.21 8.86 36.98
C GLY A 11 -2.38 7.92 36.68
N PRO A 12 -3.20 8.16 35.62
CA PRO A 12 -4.35 7.31 35.33
C PRO A 12 -3.90 5.85 35.23
N GLU A 13 -4.54 4.99 36.00
CA GLU A 13 -4.22 3.57 36.14
C GLU A 13 -4.04 2.93 34.76
N ARG A 14 -2.78 2.73 34.35
CA ARG A 14 -2.47 2.03 33.11
C ARG A 14 -2.75 0.55 33.35
N LYS A 15 -3.92 0.09 32.92
CA LYS A 15 -4.24 -1.35 32.87
C LYS A 15 -3.22 -2.03 31.97
N ARG A 16 -2.35 -2.84 32.57
CA ARG A 16 -1.41 -3.71 31.85
C ARG A 16 -2.16 -4.98 31.45
N TYR A 17 -2.25 -5.24 30.15
CA TYR A 17 -2.78 -6.49 29.62
C TYR A 17 -1.62 -7.46 29.41
N ALA A 18 -1.77 -8.69 29.92
CA ALA A 18 -0.87 -9.80 29.65
C ALA A 18 -1.53 -10.74 28.63
N ILE A 19 -0.76 -11.24 27.66
CA ILE A 19 -1.25 -12.25 26.71
C ILE A 19 -1.54 -13.54 27.48
N THR A 20 -2.64 -14.20 27.14
CA THR A 20 -2.99 -15.52 27.70
C THR A 20 -2.30 -16.62 26.91
N ASP A 21 -2.19 -17.83 27.46
CA ASP A 21 -1.65 -18.98 26.72
C ASP A 21 -2.45 -19.27 25.43
N ALA A 22 -3.76 -19.05 25.47
CA ALA A 22 -4.61 -19.09 24.28
C ALA A 22 -4.19 -18.01 23.26
N GLY A 23 -3.94 -16.78 23.71
CA GLY A 23 -3.44 -15.71 22.85
C GLY A 23 -2.06 -16.00 22.25
N VAL A 24 -1.15 -16.63 22.99
CA VAL A 24 0.15 -17.07 22.46
C VAL A 24 -0.04 -18.11 21.35
N THR A 25 -0.96 -19.05 21.55
CA THR A 25 -1.31 -20.07 20.54
C THR A 25 -1.89 -19.43 19.29
N ASP A 26 -2.81 -18.47 19.44
CA ASP A 26 -3.44 -17.76 18.33
C ASP A 26 -2.41 -16.96 17.52
N VAL A 27 -1.47 -16.28 18.18
CA VAL A 27 -0.35 -15.59 17.51
C VAL A 27 0.53 -16.60 16.77
N GLY A 28 0.82 -17.76 17.37
CA GLY A 28 1.59 -18.83 16.73
C GLY A 28 0.94 -19.33 15.44
N VAL A 29 -0.38 -19.55 15.45
CA VAL A 29 -1.15 -19.96 14.26
C VAL A 29 -1.16 -18.85 13.21
N TRP A 30 -1.36 -17.60 13.62
CA TRP A 30 -1.36 -16.46 12.70
C TRP A 30 -0.01 -16.30 11.99
N LEU A 31 1.11 -16.40 12.71
CA LEU A 31 2.45 -16.23 12.15
C LEU A 31 2.81 -17.24 11.04
N VAL A 32 2.21 -18.43 11.04
CA VAL A 32 2.46 -19.46 10.01
C VAL A 32 1.38 -19.49 8.92
N THR A 33 0.30 -18.72 9.08
CA THR A 33 -0.78 -18.65 8.09
C THR A 33 -0.38 -17.67 6.98
N PRO A 34 -0.27 -18.10 5.71
CA PRO A 34 0.09 -17.22 4.62
C PRO A 34 -0.99 -16.18 4.35
N GLU A 35 -0.58 -14.94 4.09
CA GLU A 35 -1.47 -13.90 3.57
C GLU A 35 -1.86 -14.22 2.12
N LYS A 36 -3.14 -13.99 1.78
CA LYS A 36 -3.62 -14.22 0.41
C LYS A 36 -3.04 -13.16 -0.53
N PRO A 37 -2.60 -13.53 -1.76
CA PRO A 37 -2.22 -12.54 -2.76
C PRO A 37 -3.39 -11.59 -3.05
N GLU A 38 -3.14 -10.29 -2.99
CA GLU A 38 -4.15 -9.30 -3.34
C GLU A 38 -4.23 -9.18 -4.86
N ILE A 39 -5.34 -9.64 -5.44
CA ILE A 39 -5.60 -9.53 -6.88
C ILE A 39 -6.21 -8.15 -7.12
N TYR A 40 -5.37 -7.16 -7.44
CA TYR A 40 -5.80 -5.80 -7.77
C TYR A 40 -6.57 -5.78 -9.11
N LEU A 41 -7.85 -6.13 -9.08
CA LEU A 41 -8.75 -5.98 -10.22
C LEU A 41 -9.56 -4.68 -10.06
N GLN A 42 -9.33 -3.75 -10.98
CA GLN A 42 -10.01 -2.45 -11.12
C GLN A 42 -9.60 -1.36 -10.12
N SER A 43 -8.47 -0.69 -10.41
CA SER A 43 -8.11 0.55 -9.71
C SER A 43 -9.01 1.71 -10.15
N ALA A 44 -9.32 2.64 -9.25
CA ALA A 44 -10.06 3.87 -9.56
C ALA A 44 -9.42 4.68 -10.71
N LEU A 45 -8.12 4.48 -10.95
CA LEU A 45 -7.40 5.05 -12.07
C LEU A 45 -7.86 4.50 -13.42
N TYR A 46 -8.11 3.20 -13.53
CA TYR A 46 -8.65 2.61 -14.75
C TYR A 46 -10.00 3.24 -15.11
N THR A 47 -10.89 3.40 -14.12
CA THR A 47 -12.17 4.11 -14.30
C THR A 47 -11.95 5.55 -14.78
N LYS A 48 -10.99 6.29 -14.20
CA LYS A 48 -10.67 7.67 -14.65
C LYS A 48 -10.19 7.69 -16.10
N VAL A 49 -9.36 6.74 -16.52
CA VAL A 49 -8.88 6.61 -17.90
C VAL A 49 -10.05 6.38 -18.86
N ILE A 50 -10.93 5.43 -18.55
CA ILE A 50 -12.11 5.16 -19.38
C ILE A 50 -13.03 6.37 -19.47
N LEU A 51 -13.33 7.02 -18.35
CA LEU A 51 -14.17 8.23 -18.34
C LEU A 51 -13.53 9.39 -19.11
N ALA A 52 -12.21 9.56 -19.04
CA ALA A 52 -11.51 10.56 -19.84
C ALA A 52 -11.69 10.28 -21.34
N LEU A 53 -11.50 9.02 -21.77
CA LEU A 53 -11.72 8.61 -23.17
C LEU A 53 -13.18 8.85 -23.62
N MET A 54 -14.16 8.38 -22.84
CA MET A 54 -15.59 8.53 -23.17
C MET A 54 -16.04 10.00 -23.23
N SER A 55 -15.39 10.88 -22.48
CA SER A 55 -15.71 12.32 -22.43
C SER A 55 -14.89 13.16 -23.40
N GLY A 56 -14.06 12.55 -24.25
CA GLY A 56 -13.17 13.27 -25.17
C GLY A 56 -12.05 14.06 -24.49
N ARG A 57 -11.75 13.76 -23.23
CA ARG A 57 -10.66 14.37 -22.44
C ARG A 57 -9.38 13.55 -22.60
N SER A 58 -8.24 14.17 -22.28
CA SER A 58 -6.95 13.50 -22.38
C SER A 58 -6.78 12.46 -21.26
N ALA A 59 -6.90 11.18 -21.60
CA ALA A 59 -6.52 10.09 -20.70
C ALA A 59 -4.99 10.03 -20.49
N GLY A 60 -4.19 10.57 -21.42
CA GLY A 60 -2.74 10.70 -21.26
C GLY A 60 -2.38 11.61 -20.10
N GLU A 61 -3.05 12.76 -19.97
CA GLU A 61 -2.85 13.68 -18.84
C GLU A 61 -3.20 13.03 -17.49
N VAL A 62 -4.23 12.18 -17.45
CA VAL A 62 -4.58 11.41 -16.25
C VAL A 62 -3.45 10.46 -15.86
N LEU A 63 -2.90 9.72 -16.83
CA LEU A 63 -1.80 8.78 -16.60
C LEU A 63 -0.50 9.52 -16.20
N ASP A 64 -0.21 10.67 -16.81
CA ASP A 64 0.97 11.49 -16.48
C ASP A 64 0.87 12.08 -15.08
N ALA A 65 -0.31 12.56 -14.68
CA ALA A 65 -0.56 13.04 -13.33
C ALA A 65 -0.35 11.91 -12.29
N GLN A 66 -0.81 10.70 -12.61
CA GLN A 66 -0.59 9.54 -11.76
C GLN A 66 0.89 9.14 -11.69
N ARG A 67 1.60 9.12 -12.82
CA ARG A 67 3.05 8.83 -12.87
C ARG A 67 3.83 9.78 -11.98
N ASN A 68 3.52 11.08 -12.05
CA ASN A 68 4.14 12.10 -11.20
C ASN A 68 3.88 11.88 -9.71
N ALA A 69 2.68 11.42 -9.33
CA ALA A 69 2.36 11.08 -7.95
C ALA A 69 3.18 9.89 -7.44
N HIS A 70 3.31 8.81 -8.23
CA HIS A 70 4.14 7.65 -7.86
C HIS A 70 5.61 8.04 -7.70
N LEU A 71 6.17 8.82 -8.65
CA LEU A 71 7.56 9.28 -8.58
C LEU A 71 7.83 10.16 -7.35
N ARG A 72 6.84 10.96 -6.89
CA ARG A 72 6.96 11.71 -5.63
C ARG A 72 7.02 10.77 -4.43
N ALA A 73 6.08 9.82 -4.33
CA ALA A 73 6.04 8.85 -3.25
C ALA A 73 7.32 8.01 -3.18
N MET A 74 7.87 7.59 -4.33
CA MET A 74 9.15 6.87 -4.37
C MET A 74 10.30 7.70 -3.80
N ARG A 75 10.37 9.00 -4.10
CA ARG A 75 11.40 9.88 -3.53
C ARG A 75 11.27 9.98 -2.02
N GLU A 76 10.06 10.16 -1.51
CA GLU A 76 9.78 10.24 -0.06
C GLU A 76 10.18 8.93 0.65
N LEU A 77 9.80 7.78 0.09
CA LEU A 77 10.17 6.47 0.63
C LEU A 77 11.67 6.21 0.56
N THR A 78 12.34 6.67 -0.49
CA THR A 78 13.81 6.53 -0.62
C THR A 78 14.52 7.33 0.48
N VAL A 79 14.07 8.55 0.77
CA VAL A 79 14.63 9.36 1.86
C VAL A 79 14.37 8.69 3.22
N ARG A 80 13.13 8.24 3.47
CA ARG A 80 12.78 7.52 4.70
C ARG A 80 13.64 6.27 4.88
N LYS A 81 13.79 5.46 3.83
CA LYS A 81 14.63 4.25 3.83
C LYS A 81 16.06 4.57 4.25
N GLN A 82 16.65 5.65 3.71
CA GLN A 82 18.03 6.03 4.01
C GLN A 82 18.24 6.50 5.45
N GLN A 83 17.20 7.02 6.10
CA GLN A 83 17.27 7.57 7.46
C GLN A 83 16.83 6.58 8.55
N GLY A 84 16.13 5.50 8.16
CA GLY A 84 15.52 4.53 9.06
C GLY A 84 16.41 3.35 9.44
N ASP A 85 15.96 2.60 10.44
CA ASP A 85 16.56 1.33 10.85
C ASP A 85 16.24 0.19 9.86
N LEU A 86 16.67 -1.03 10.18
CA LEU A 86 16.44 -2.18 9.30
C LEU A 86 14.94 -2.45 9.06
N ALA A 87 14.09 -2.26 10.07
CA ALA A 87 12.65 -2.49 9.93
C ALA A 87 12.03 -1.44 8.98
N ASP A 88 12.39 -0.17 9.14
CA ASP A 88 12.02 0.89 8.20
C ASP A 88 12.52 0.61 6.78
N GLN A 89 13.75 0.11 6.64
CA GLN A 89 14.32 -0.22 5.32
C GLN A 89 13.52 -1.30 4.60
N LEU A 90 13.17 -2.39 5.30
CA LEU A 90 12.41 -3.50 4.73
C LEU A 90 11.00 -3.07 4.31
N ILE A 91 10.31 -2.29 5.15
CA ILE A 91 8.96 -1.79 4.84
C ILE A 91 9.01 -0.82 3.65
N CYS A 92 10.02 0.06 3.60
CA CYS A 92 10.19 0.98 2.48
C CYS A 92 10.52 0.24 1.18
N ASP A 93 11.38 -0.77 1.21
CA ASP A 93 11.71 -1.58 0.03
C ASP A 93 10.48 -2.29 -0.54
N HIS A 94 9.67 -2.90 0.34
CA HIS A 94 8.41 -3.50 -0.09
C HIS A 94 7.52 -2.48 -0.80
N ALA A 95 7.30 -1.30 -0.22
CA ALA A 95 6.50 -0.25 -0.83
C ALA A 95 7.07 0.26 -2.16
N LEU A 96 8.40 0.39 -2.26
CA LEU A 96 9.08 0.81 -3.49
C LEU A 96 8.90 -0.19 -4.63
N PHE A 97 8.95 -1.50 -4.37
CA PHE A 97 8.71 -2.51 -5.39
C PHE A 97 7.29 -2.49 -5.95
N HIS A 98 6.28 -2.23 -5.11
CA HIS A 98 4.91 -2.05 -5.57
C HIS A 98 4.77 -0.81 -6.45
N LEU A 99 5.34 0.33 -6.05
CA LEU A 99 5.32 1.56 -6.86
C LEU A 99 6.04 1.39 -8.20
N GLU A 100 7.12 0.59 -8.24
CA GLU A 100 7.81 0.26 -9.49
C GLU A 100 6.92 -0.59 -10.40
N ALA A 101 6.25 -1.61 -9.86
CA ALA A 101 5.31 -2.42 -10.61
C ALA A 101 4.15 -1.58 -11.19
N ASP A 102 3.63 -0.64 -10.39
CA ASP A 102 2.61 0.30 -10.83
C ASP A 102 3.11 1.21 -11.97
N LEU A 103 4.33 1.73 -11.89
CA LEU A 103 4.93 2.54 -12.96
C LEU A 103 5.06 1.76 -14.27
N ARG A 104 5.51 0.50 -14.22
CA ARG A 104 5.58 -0.37 -15.41
C ARG A 104 4.20 -0.60 -16.01
N TRP A 105 3.17 -0.75 -15.17
CA TRP A 105 1.78 -0.86 -15.63
C TRP A 105 1.28 0.45 -16.26
N LEU A 106 1.62 1.61 -15.70
CA LEU A 106 1.26 2.92 -16.26
C LEU A 106 1.88 3.11 -17.65
N GLU A 107 3.13 2.73 -17.83
CA GLU A 107 3.82 2.78 -19.13
C GLU A 107 3.17 1.87 -20.16
N LEU A 108 2.87 0.62 -19.79
CA LEU A 108 2.15 -0.33 -20.65
C LEU A 108 0.78 0.20 -21.07
N THR A 109 0.03 0.77 -20.12
CA THR A 109 -1.30 1.33 -20.37
C THR A 109 -1.22 2.54 -21.29
N THR A 110 -0.23 3.42 -21.08
CA THR A 110 0.03 4.58 -21.94
C THR A 110 0.31 4.14 -23.38
N ALA A 111 1.14 3.11 -23.57
CA ALA A 111 1.48 2.59 -24.90
C ALA A 111 0.26 2.00 -25.64
N ARG A 112 -0.74 1.51 -24.92
CA ARG A 112 -1.97 0.91 -25.47
C ARG A 112 -3.16 1.87 -25.52
N LEU A 113 -2.96 3.13 -25.13
CA LEU A 113 -4.06 4.06 -24.92
C LEU A 113 -4.82 4.38 -26.21
N ALA A 114 -4.13 4.47 -27.34
CA ALA A 114 -4.75 4.73 -28.64
C ALA A 114 -5.71 3.60 -29.05
N ASP A 115 -5.30 2.34 -28.84
CA ASP A 115 -6.15 1.19 -29.17
C ASP A 115 -7.33 1.07 -28.21
N LEU A 116 -7.12 1.37 -26.92
CA LEU A 116 -8.21 1.45 -25.94
C LEU A 116 -9.22 2.53 -26.33
N GLY A 117 -8.76 3.69 -26.79
CA GLY A 117 -9.62 4.78 -27.26
C GLY A 117 -10.51 4.37 -28.44
N LYS A 118 -9.98 3.59 -29.40
CA LYS A 118 -10.76 3.06 -30.53
C LYS A 118 -11.86 2.12 -30.07
N GLN A 119 -11.59 1.27 -29.08
CA GLN A 119 -12.57 0.32 -28.54
C GLN A 119 -13.70 1.01 -27.77
N VAL A 120 -13.38 2.07 -27.02
CA VAL A 120 -14.37 2.83 -26.23
C VAL A 120 -15.25 3.73 -27.11
N ALA A 121 -14.75 4.15 -28.27
CA ALA A 121 -15.51 4.97 -29.22
C ALA A 121 -16.40 4.15 -30.19
N SER A 122 -16.35 2.82 -30.13
CA SER A 122 -17.22 1.91 -30.90
C SER A 122 -18.57 1.68 -30.20
#